data_AF-A0A7G5H2F6-F1
#
_entry.id   AF-A0A7G5H2F6-F1
#
_cell.length_a   1.000
_cell.length_b   1.000
_cell.length_c   1.000
_cell.angle_alpha   90.00
_cell.angle_beta   90.00
_cell.angle_gamma   90.00
#
_symmetry.space_group_name_H-M   'P 1'
#
loop_
_entity.id
_entity.type
_entity.pdbx_description
1 polymer ?
#
loop_
_entity_poly.entity_id
_entity_poly.type
_entity_poly.pdbx_seq_one_letter_code
_entity_poly.pdbx_strand_id
1 'polypeptide(L)' 'MELRKFLKSIKEDISLTSLARKVWPDNKDAESYLTRKINGGRPLTAKDEEKIRTALQELGYKLISNTQPKP' A
#
# COMPACT_ATOMS: atom_id res chain seq x y z
N MET A 1 -1.79 11.05 -0.20
CA MET A 1 -3.20 10.78 -0.62
C MET A 1 -3.29 9.78 -1.77
N GLU A 2 -2.41 9.86 -2.77
CA GLU A 2 -2.35 8.93 -3.93
C GLU A 2 -2.23 7.46 -3.52
N LEU A 3 -1.32 7.12 -2.60
CA LEU A 3 -1.06 5.73 -2.20
C LEU A 3 -2.29 5.05 -1.59
N ARG A 4 -3.03 5.76 -0.73
CA ARG A 4 -4.26 5.23 -0.12
C ARG A 4 -5.32 4.90 -1.17
N LYS A 5 -5.48 5.76 -2.19
CA LYS A 5 -6.42 5.52 -3.30
C LYS A 5 -5.97 4.35 -4.16
N PHE A 6 -4.67 4.27 -4.48
CA PHE A 6 -4.09 3.15 -5.22
C PHE A 6 -4.33 1.82 -4.49
N LEU A 7 -3.98 1.74 -3.20
CA LEU A 7 -4.20 0.54 -2.37
C LEU A 7 -5.67 0.13 -2.27
N LYS A 8 -6.62 1.08 -2.32
CA LYS A 8 -8.05 0.76 -2.42
C LYS A 8 -8.42 0.17 -3.78
N SER A 9 -7.84 0.69 -4.86
CA SER A 9 -8.11 0.26 -6.23
C SER A 9 -7.52 -1.11 -6.55
N ILE A 10 -6.35 -1.45 -5.99
CA ILE A 10 -5.69 -2.74 -6.21
C ILE A 10 -6.02 -3.77 -5.13
N LYS A 11 -6.93 -3.45 -4.19
CA LYS A 11 -7.25 -4.32 -3.05
C LYS A 11 -7.71 -5.72 -3.46
N GLU A 12 -8.34 -5.85 -4.63
CA GLU A 12 -8.80 -7.13 -5.18
C GLU A 12 -7.68 -7.91 -5.89
N ASP A 13 -6.67 -7.20 -6.41
CA ASP A 13 -5.54 -7.75 -7.16
C ASP A 13 -4.35 -8.12 -6.25
N ILE A 14 -4.16 -7.40 -5.15
CA ILE A 14 -3.05 -7.64 -4.22
C ILE A 14 -3.55 -8.36 -2.97
N SER A 15 -2.83 -9.41 -2.57
CA SER A 15 -2.97 -9.94 -1.22
C SER A 15 -2.48 -8.87 -0.25
N LEU A 16 -3.41 -8.10 0.33
CA LEU A 16 -3.11 -7.12 1.38
C LEU A 16 -2.34 -7.78 2.53
N THR A 17 -2.59 -9.05 2.81
CA THR A 17 -1.83 -9.87 3.76
C THR A 17 -0.35 -9.95 3.38
N SER A 18 -0.02 -10.23 2.12
CA SER A 18 1.35 -10.36 1.64
C SER A 18 2.08 -9.02 1.66
N LEU A 19 1.42 -7.96 1.18
CA LEU A 19 1.96 -6.60 1.24
C LEU A 19 2.20 -6.18 2.70
N ALA A 20 1.21 -6.37 3.57
CA ALA A 20 1.30 -5.96 4.95
C ALA A 20 2.39 -6.72 5.72
N ARG A 21 2.52 -8.04 5.52
CA ARG A 21 3.60 -8.84 6.11
C ARG A 21 4.98 -8.41 5.63
N LYS A 22 5.10 -7.88 4.41
CA LYS A 22 6.37 -7.36 3.91
C LYS A 22 6.74 -6.01 4.52
N VAL A 23 5.74 -5.17 4.74
CA VAL A 23 5.91 -3.82 5.32
C VAL A 23 6.14 -3.89 6.85
N TRP A 24 5.43 -4.79 7.53
CA TRP A 24 5.49 -5.01 8.98
C TRP A 24 5.61 -6.51 9.30
N PRO A 25 6.77 -7.13 9.07
CA PRO A 25 6.96 -8.57 9.29
C PRO A 25 6.77 -9.02 10.74
N ASP A 26 7.16 -8.18 11.70
CA ASP A 26 6.99 -8.45 13.14
C ASP A 26 5.57 -8.19 13.66
N ASN A 27 4.69 -7.61 12.83
CA ASN A 27 3.33 -7.28 13.24
C ASN A 27 2.36 -8.41 12.86
N LYS A 28 1.91 -9.17 13.87
CA LYS A 28 0.92 -10.24 13.70
C LYS A 28 -0.40 -9.74 13.11
N ASP A 29 -0.71 -8.47 13.34
CA ASP A 29 -1.90 -7.78 12.85
C ASP A 29 -1.61 -6.87 11.64
N ALA A 30 -0.52 -7.09 10.92
CA ALA A 30 -0.11 -6.23 9.81
C ALA A 30 -1.24 -5.99 8.79
N GLU A 31 -1.99 -7.04 8.44
CA GLU A 31 -3.12 -6.95 7.52
C GLU A 31 -4.23 -6.04 8.05
N SER A 32 -4.65 -6.26 9.30
CA SER A 32 -5.64 -5.42 9.98
C SER A 32 -5.14 -3.98 10.11
N TYR A 33 -3.84 -3.79 10.35
CA TYR A 33 -3.19 -2.50 10.46
C TYR A 33 -3.21 -1.73 9.13
N LEU A 34 -2.85 -2.40 8.03
CA LEU A 34 -2.92 -1.86 6.68
C LEU A 34 -4.36 -1.52 6.30
N THR A 35 -5.29 -2.43 6.55
CA THR A 35 -6.72 -2.25 6.25
C THR A 35 -7.30 -1.04 6.99
N ARG A 36 -6.99 -0.88 8.29
CA ARG A 36 -7.42 0.31 9.06
C ARG A 36 -6.86 1.60 8.48
N LYS A 37 -5.59 1.60 8.02
CA LYS A 37 -4.98 2.78 7.38
C LYS A 37 -5.64 3.10 6.02
N ILE A 38 -5.92 2.09 5.23
CA ILE A 38 -6.62 2.24 3.95
C ILE A 38 -8.06 2.72 4.16
N ASN A 39 -8.78 2.18 5.14
CA ASN A 39 -10.18 2.56 5.41
C ASN A 39 -10.33 3.91 6.12
N GLY A 40 -9.24 4.50 6.63
CA GLY A 40 -9.24 5.85 7.19
C GLY A 40 -9.34 5.88 8.71
N GLY A 41 -9.16 4.75 9.38
CA GLY A 41 -9.03 4.70 10.84
C GLY A 41 -7.72 5.29 11.34
N ARG A 42 -6.65 5.32 10.51
CA ARG A 42 -5.36 5.94 10.86
C ARG A 42 -4.65 6.46 9.61
N PRO A 43 -3.96 7.61 9.65
CA PRO A 43 -3.16 8.06 8.52
C PRO A 43 -1.98 7.12 8.24
N LEU A 44 -1.58 7.05 6.97
CA LEU A 44 -0.29 6.52 6.55
C LEU A 44 0.78 7.56 6.93
N THR A 45 1.79 7.14 7.69
CA THR A 45 2.95 7.99 7.98
C THR A 45 3.92 7.95 6.81
N ALA A 46 4.84 8.92 6.72
CA ALA A 46 5.86 8.93 5.67
C ALA A 46 6.67 7.62 5.62
N LYS A 47 7.01 7.05 6.78
CA LYS A 47 7.70 5.75 6.88
C LYS A 47 6.83 4.59 6.37
N ASP A 48 5.52 4.63 6.64
CA ASP A 48 4.61 3.60 6.11
C ASP A 48 4.53 3.70 4.59
N GLU A 49 4.42 4.92 4.05
CA GLU A 49 4.34 5.13 2.60
C GLU A 49 5.62 4.66 1.89
N GLU A 50 6.80 4.94 2.45
CA GLU A 50 8.08 4.48 1.91
C GLU A 50 8.17 2.95 1.87
N LYS A 51 7.90 2.29 3.01
CA LYS A 51 7.94 0.82 3.09
C LYS A 51 6.93 0.16 2.16
N ILE A 52 5.71 0.69 2.07
CA ILE A 52 4.68 0.17 1.17
C ILE A 52 5.11 0.33 -0.28
N ARG A 53 5.72 1.47 -0.66
CA ARG A 53 6.23 1.67 -2.03
C ARG A 53 7.32 0.65 -2.37
N THR A 54 8.28 0.43 -1.48
CA THR A 54 9.32 -0.58 -1.66
C THR A 54 8.70 -1.98 -1.79
N ALA A 55 7.80 -2.35 -0.88
CA ALA A 55 7.16 -3.66 -0.91
C ALA A 55 6.31 -3.87 -2.19
N LEU A 56 5.62 -2.84 -2.67
CA LEU A 56 4.89 -2.87 -3.94
C LEU A 56 5.83 -3.09 -5.13
N GLN A 57 6.94 -2.36 -5.18
CA GLN A 57 7.95 -2.51 -6.24
C GLN A 57 8.53 -3.93 -6.28
N GLU A 58 8.86 -4.49 -5.13
CA GLU A 58 9.37 -5.85 -5.05
C GLU A 58 8.32 -6.93 -5.38
N LEU A 59 7.04 -6.63 -5.16
CA LEU A 59 5.92 -7.47 -5.59
C LEU A 59 5.58 -7.29 -7.08
N GLY A 60 6.32 -6.45 -7.81
CA GLY A 60 6.12 -6.19 -9.24
C GLY A 60 5.03 -5.15 -9.54
N TYR A 61 4.43 -4.54 -8.53
CA TYR A 61 3.46 -3.46 -8.70
C TYR A 61 4.19 -2.13 -8.86
N LYS A 62 4.06 -1.53 -10.04
CA LYS A 62 4.43 -0.14 -10.24
C LYS A 62 3.28 0.73 -9.75
N LEU A 63 3.56 1.61 -8.79
CA LEU A 63 2.66 2.73 -8.52
C LEU A 63 2.64 3.55 -9.81
N ILE A 64 1.63 3.33 -10.65
CA ILE A 64 1.38 4.17 -11.82
C ILE A 64 0.97 5.53 -11.26
N SER A 65 1.96 6.39 -11.06
CA SER A 65 1.74 7.83 -11.01
C SER A 65 0.94 8.14 -12.26
N ASN A 66 -0.29 8.63 -12.13
CA ASN A 66 -1.09 9.03 -13.27
C ASN A 66 -0.53 10.35 -13.84
N THR A 67 0.76 10.38 -14.18
CA THR A 67 1.33 11.33 -15.14
C THR A 67 1.02 10.75 -16.51
N GLN A 68 -0.22 10.94 -16.96
CA GLN A 68 -0.53 10.84 -18.38
C GLN A 68 0.42 11.80 -19.12
N PRO A 69 1.24 11.35 -20.09
CA PRO A 69 1.62 12.24 -21.17
C PRO A 69 0.31 12.54 -21.91
N LYS A 70 -0.17 13.77 -21.78
CA LYS A 70 -1.26 14.29 -22.59
C LYS A 70 -0.76 14.32 -24.05
N PRO A 71 -1.47 13.69 -25.02
CA PRO A 71 -1.18 13.87 -26.43
C PRO A 71 -1.48 15.29 -26.90
#